data_AF-A0A2D4PZH5-F1
#
_entry.id   AF-A0A2D4PZH5-F1
#
_cell.length_a   1.000
_cell.length_b   1.000
_cell.length_c   1.000
_cell.angle_alpha   90.00
_cell.angle_beta   90.00
_cell.angle_gamma   90.00
#
_symmetry.space_group_name_H-M   'P 1'
#
loop_
_entity.id
_entity.type
_entity.pdbx_description
1 polymer ?
#
loop_
_entity_poly.entity_id
_entity_poly.type
_entity_poly.pdbx_seq_one_letter_code
_entity_poly.pdbx_strand_id
1 'polypeptide(L)'
;LKELTKTKEEDINNDMPAIHGELVVVVVPFLPRAASIEWHVIAVVDQQQQRQKLTQMRSLESCQIRCDAMQSYPTCATVVTISLTLTSSSASTINLDVVLHGLVEMFKQVVEKMSKYGDITPLSFRTFFRTNIVKREPLKTGLQGHLEEQMGQKAPALIMVPVVDLPGNKIIHIACWLSQ
;
A
#
# COMPACT_ATOMS: atom_id res chain seq x y z
N LEU A 1 8.96 50.96 -35.36
CA LEU A 1 8.81 49.75 -34.51
C LEU A 1 7.70 50.04 -33.50
N LYS A 2 6.57 49.33 -33.59
CA LYS A 2 5.46 49.48 -32.65
C LYS A 2 5.71 48.59 -31.43
N GLU A 3 5.52 49.14 -30.24
CA GLU A 3 5.57 48.44 -28.96
C GLU A 3 4.46 47.38 -28.90
N LEU A 4 4.82 46.14 -28.53
CA LEU A 4 3.87 45.09 -28.17
C LEU A 4 3.79 45.02 -26.64
N THR A 5 2.63 45.39 -26.11
CA THR A 5 2.22 45.17 -24.73
C THR A 5 2.11 43.66 -24.44
N LYS A 6 2.81 43.20 -23.40
CA LYS A 6 2.75 41.83 -22.89
C LYS A 6 1.51 41.66 -22.02
N THR A 7 0.49 41.00 -22.53
CA THR A 7 -0.69 40.59 -21.76
C THR A 7 -0.27 39.51 -20.76
N LYS A 8 -0.61 39.70 -19.48
CA LYS A 8 -0.53 38.64 -18.46
C LYS A 8 -1.62 37.61 -18.78
N GLU A 9 -1.23 36.40 -19.17
CA GLU A 9 -2.12 35.25 -19.08
C GLU A 9 -2.23 34.89 -17.59
N GLU A 10 -3.40 35.15 -17.02
CA GLU A 10 -3.77 34.64 -15.71
C GLU A 10 -4.00 33.14 -15.87
N ASP A 11 -3.11 32.36 -15.24
CA ASP A 11 -3.20 30.91 -15.14
C ASP A 11 -4.36 30.58 -14.19
N ILE A 12 -5.58 30.53 -14.73
CA ILE A 12 -6.77 30.07 -14.02
C ILE A 12 -6.65 28.55 -13.88
N ASN A 13 -5.78 28.11 -12.97
CA ASN A 13 -5.82 26.77 -12.41
C ASN A 13 -7.12 26.69 -11.61
N ASN A 14 -8.17 26.25 -12.31
CA ASN A 14 -9.44 25.90 -11.72
C ASN A 14 -9.16 24.73 -10.77
N ASP A 15 -9.11 25.01 -9.47
CA ASP A 15 -8.82 24.09 -8.37
C ASP A 15 -10.04 23.16 -8.15
N MET A 16 -10.41 22.45 -9.20
CA MET A 16 -11.42 21.40 -9.15
C MET A 16 -10.77 20.21 -8.46
N PRO A 17 -11.39 19.66 -7.39
CA PRO A 17 -10.87 18.48 -6.74
C PRO A 17 -10.69 17.37 -7.78
N ALA A 18 -9.50 16.78 -7.82
CA ALA A 18 -9.17 15.72 -8.75
C ALA A 18 -10.23 14.60 -8.62
N ILE A 19 -11.05 14.44 -9.65
CA ILE A 19 -12.03 13.35 -9.71
C ILE A 19 -11.24 12.08 -10.04
N HIS A 20 -10.82 11.37 -9.00
CA HIS A 20 -10.17 10.08 -9.16
C HIS A 20 -11.19 9.05 -9.66
N GLY A 21 -10.93 8.43 -10.81
CA GLY A 21 -11.78 7.37 -11.35
C GLY A 21 -11.75 6.09 -10.49
N GLU A 22 -12.82 5.30 -10.57
CA GLU A 22 -12.91 4.02 -9.87
C GLU A 22 -12.00 2.96 -10.53
N LEU A 23 -11.01 2.46 -9.78
CA LEU A 23 -10.19 1.31 -10.21
C LEU A 23 -10.86 0.00 -9.76
N VAL A 24 -11.41 -0.74 -10.73
CA VAL A 24 -11.95 -2.10 -10.48
C VAL A 24 -10.86 -3.14 -10.71
N VAL A 25 -10.57 -3.93 -9.67
CA VAL A 25 -9.62 -5.07 -9.76
C VAL A 25 -10.41 -6.37 -9.80
N VAL A 26 -10.25 -7.14 -10.88
CA VAL A 26 -10.81 -8.49 -11.03
C VAL A 26 -9.70 -9.52 -10.82
N VAL A 27 -9.93 -10.47 -9.92
CA VAL A 27 -9.02 -11.59 -9.72
C VAL A 27 -9.52 -12.79 -10.50
N VAL A 28 -8.71 -13.23 -11.46
CA VAL A 28 -8.97 -14.42 -12.28
C VAL A 28 -8.16 -15.57 -11.68
N PRO A 29 -8.80 -16.61 -11.11
CA PRO A 29 -8.08 -17.67 -10.38
C PRO A 29 -7.23 -18.55 -11.29
N PHE A 30 -7.64 -18.70 -12.55
CA PHE A 30 -6.91 -19.44 -13.57
C PHE A 30 -7.07 -18.70 -14.88
N LEU A 31 -5.96 -18.47 -15.58
CA LEU A 31 -6.05 -17.98 -16.94
C LEU A 31 -6.66 -19.06 -17.84
N PRO A 32 -7.39 -18.68 -18.90
CA PRO A 32 -7.88 -19.61 -19.90
C PRO A 32 -6.74 -20.51 -20.42
N ARG A 33 -7.09 -21.74 -20.80
CA ARG A 33 -6.13 -22.65 -21.43
C ARG A 33 -5.51 -21.94 -22.65
N ALA A 34 -4.18 -21.94 -22.73
CA ALA A 34 -3.39 -21.24 -23.75
C ALA A 34 -3.44 -19.70 -23.72
N ALA A 35 -3.87 -19.08 -22.63
CA ALA A 35 -3.69 -17.64 -22.44
C ALA A 35 -2.19 -17.27 -22.43
N SER A 36 -1.84 -16.20 -23.13
CA SER A 36 -0.52 -15.59 -23.08
C SER A 36 -0.51 -14.48 -22.02
N ILE A 37 0.55 -14.41 -21.22
CA ILE A 37 0.78 -13.31 -20.28
C ILE A 37 1.93 -12.48 -20.82
N GLU A 38 1.68 -11.22 -21.12
CA GLU A 38 2.73 -10.24 -21.36
C GLU A 38 3.08 -9.56 -20.04
N TRP A 39 4.35 -9.64 -19.65
CA TRP A 39 4.86 -8.99 -18.44
C TRP A 39 5.72 -7.80 -18.84
N HIS A 40 5.27 -6.60 -18.51
CA HIS A 40 6.11 -5.40 -18.56
C HIS A 40 6.83 -5.28 -17.22
N VAL A 41 8.09 -5.72 -17.17
CA VAL A 41 8.92 -5.66 -15.96
C VAL A 41 10.02 -4.64 -16.16
N ILE A 42 10.15 -3.72 -15.21
CA ILE A 42 11.32 -2.83 -15.11
C ILE A 42 12.25 -3.46 -14.07
N ALA A 43 13.42 -3.90 -14.52
CA ALA A 43 14.49 -4.35 -13.64
C ALA A 43 15.45 -3.19 -13.39
N VAL A 44 15.85 -3.01 -12.13
CA VAL A 44 16.85 -2.01 -11.76
C VAL A 44 18.08 -2.75 -11.22
N VAL A 45 19.28 -2.29 -11.59
CA VAL A 45 20.53 -2.84 -11.06
C VAL A 45 20.62 -2.46 -9.58
N ASP A 46 20.60 -3.47 -8.71
CA ASP A 46 20.54 -3.29 -7.27
C ASP A 46 21.71 -4.03 -6.60
N GLN A 47 22.43 -3.33 -5.74
CA GLN A 47 23.51 -3.90 -4.95
C GLN A 47 22.94 -4.58 -3.71
N GLN A 48 22.65 -5.88 -3.82
CA GLN A 48 21.92 -6.63 -2.78
C GLN A 48 22.51 -6.51 -1.37
N GLN A 49 23.85 -6.45 -1.26
CA GLN A 49 24.54 -6.34 0.03
C GLN A 49 24.36 -4.97 0.71
N GLN A 50 24.00 -3.94 -0.06
CA GLN A 50 23.79 -2.58 0.42
C GLN A 50 22.31 -2.23 0.61
N ARG A 51 21.40 -3.20 0.38
CA ARG A 51 19.96 -3.03 0.62
C ARG A 51 19.71 -2.71 2.07
N GLN A 52 18.99 -1.62 2.32
CA GLN A 52 18.46 -1.36 3.65
C GLN A 52 17.19 -2.19 3.82
N LYS A 53 17.12 -2.91 4.93
CA LYS A 53 15.96 -3.72 5.31
C LYS A 53 15.54 -3.36 6.72
N LEU A 54 14.24 -3.26 6.92
CA LEU A 54 13.65 -3.02 8.23
C LEU A 54 12.47 -3.98 8.39
N THR A 55 12.49 -4.76 9.45
CA THR A 55 11.38 -5.64 9.82
C THR A 55 10.86 -5.22 11.19
N GLN A 56 9.55 -5.06 11.29
CA GLN A 56 8.83 -4.85 12.55
C GLN A 56 7.71 -5.87 12.69
N MET A 57 7.52 -6.40 13.90
CA MET A 57 6.50 -7.39 14.19
C MET A 57 5.75 -6.98 15.47
N ARG A 58 4.44 -7.25 15.51
CA ARG A 58 3.58 -7.02 16.68
C ARG A 58 2.61 -8.19 16.78
N SER A 59 2.58 -8.80 17.95
CA SER A 59 1.60 -9.82 18.28
C SER A 59 0.39 -9.17 18.94
N LEU A 60 -0.80 -9.58 18.52
CA LEU A 60 -2.09 -9.29 19.14
C LEU A 60 -2.71 -10.63 19.55
N GLU A 61 -3.81 -10.62 20.31
CA GLU A 61 -4.38 -11.82 20.93
C GLU A 61 -4.65 -12.97 19.93
N SER A 62 -5.16 -12.67 18.73
CA SER A 62 -5.55 -13.67 17.73
C SER A 62 -4.78 -13.59 16.41
N CYS A 63 -3.85 -12.63 16.28
CA CYS A 63 -3.11 -12.41 15.05
C CYS A 63 -1.73 -11.79 15.28
N GLN A 64 -0.88 -11.89 14.26
CA GLN A 64 0.42 -11.25 14.21
C GLN A 64 0.50 -10.33 12.99
N ILE A 65 0.90 -9.08 13.23
CA ILE A 65 1.24 -8.11 12.20
C ILE A 65 2.75 -8.18 11.98
N ARG A 66 3.16 -8.30 10.72
CA ARG A 66 4.56 -8.19 10.31
C ARG A 66 4.65 -7.17 9.19
N CYS A 67 5.52 -6.18 9.34
CA CYS A 67 5.82 -5.15 8.37
C CYS A 67 7.30 -5.24 7.97
N ASP A 68 7.57 -5.47 6.70
CA ASP A 68 8.90 -5.55 6.12
C ASP A 68 9.07 -4.42 5.10
N ALA A 69 10.05 -3.54 5.31
CA ALA A 69 10.46 -2.54 4.34
C ALA A 69 11.82 -2.90 3.74
N MET A 70 11.97 -2.57 2.47
CA MET A 70 13.18 -2.80 1.72
C MET A 70 13.44 -1.62 0.77
N GLN A 71 14.67 -1.12 0.81
CA GLN A 71 15.17 -0.09 -0.08
C GLN A 71 16.38 -0.63 -0.84
N SER A 72 16.35 -0.44 -2.15
CA SER A 72 17.43 -0.78 -3.08
C SER A 72 18.60 0.20 -2.99
N TYR A 73 19.77 -0.21 -3.49
CA TYR A 73 20.93 0.67 -3.63
C TYR A 73 21.48 0.66 -5.07
N PRO A 74 21.71 1.83 -5.70
CA PRO A 74 21.35 3.18 -5.25
C PRO A 74 19.84 3.32 -4.99
N THR A 75 19.42 4.28 -4.16
CA THR A 75 18.01 4.44 -3.74
C THR A 75 17.12 4.77 -4.94
N CYS A 76 16.61 3.73 -5.60
CA CYS A 76 15.79 3.83 -6.81
C CYS A 76 14.38 3.26 -6.60
N ALA A 77 14.23 2.35 -5.64
CA ALA A 77 12.97 1.75 -5.27
C ALA A 77 12.93 1.44 -3.78
N THR A 78 11.83 1.84 -3.14
CA THR A 78 11.50 1.47 -1.76
C THR A 78 10.12 0.84 -1.73
N VAL A 79 10.01 -0.29 -1.04
CA VAL A 79 8.76 -1.04 -0.89
C VAL A 79 8.54 -1.38 0.58
N VAL A 80 7.30 -1.31 1.01
CA VAL A 80 6.84 -1.79 2.30
C VAL A 80 5.81 -2.88 2.06
N THR A 81 5.97 -3.99 2.75
CA THR A 81 5.03 -5.10 2.72
C THR A 81 4.53 -5.36 4.12
N ILE A 82 3.24 -5.62 4.26
CA ILE A 82 2.63 -5.93 5.54
C ILE A 82 1.89 -7.26 5.40
N SER A 83 1.93 -8.08 6.43
CA SER A 83 1.11 -9.28 6.51
C SER A 83 0.44 -9.36 7.86
N LEU A 84 -0.83 -9.75 7.84
CA LEU A 84 -1.59 -10.13 9.01
C LEU A 84 -1.79 -11.64 8.97
N THR A 85 -1.23 -12.33 9.96
CA THR A 85 -1.28 -13.78 10.07
C THR A 85 -2.16 -14.16 11.25
N LEU A 86 -3.07 -15.11 11.07
CA LEU A 86 -3.87 -15.63 12.18
C LEU A 86 -3.01 -16.55 13.05
N THR A 87 -3.01 -16.34 14.35
CA THR A 87 -2.25 -17.16 15.33
C THR A 87 -3.15 -18.15 16.08
N SER A 88 -4.45 -17.91 16.09
CA SER A 88 -5.48 -18.81 16.63
C SER A 88 -6.25 -19.51 15.50
N SER A 89 -6.91 -20.63 15.79
CA SER A 89 -7.70 -21.37 14.80
C SER A 89 -9.03 -20.70 14.45
N SER A 90 -9.50 -19.75 15.25
CA SER A 90 -10.77 -19.04 15.00
C SER A 90 -10.55 -17.58 14.58
N ALA A 91 -11.09 -17.22 13.41
CA ALA A 91 -11.10 -15.84 12.92
C ALA A 91 -12.23 -14.99 13.54
N SER A 92 -13.20 -15.60 14.25
CA SER A 92 -14.35 -14.88 14.81
C SER A 92 -14.00 -13.98 16.01
N THR A 93 -12.76 -14.03 16.49
CA THR A 93 -12.27 -13.28 17.65
C THR A 93 -11.45 -12.03 17.27
N ILE A 94 -11.30 -11.73 15.98
CA ILE A 94 -10.48 -10.60 15.55
C ILE A 94 -11.28 -9.30 15.72
N ASN A 95 -10.84 -8.45 16.64
CA ASN A 95 -11.26 -7.05 16.67
C ASN A 95 -10.59 -6.32 15.50
N LEU A 96 -11.30 -6.25 14.37
CA LEU A 96 -10.76 -5.72 13.12
C LEU A 96 -10.26 -4.29 13.29
N ASP A 97 -10.99 -3.43 14.01
CA ASP A 97 -10.62 -2.02 14.18
C ASP A 97 -9.26 -1.85 14.88
N VAL A 98 -9.07 -2.52 16.02
CA VAL A 98 -7.79 -2.51 16.77
C VAL A 98 -6.63 -3.03 15.91
N VAL A 99 -6.88 -4.07 15.12
CA VAL A 99 -5.87 -4.65 14.22
C VAL A 99 -5.51 -3.68 13.10
N LEU A 100 -6.49 -3.05 12.46
CA LEU A 100 -6.24 -2.10 11.37
C LEU A 100 -5.54 -0.84 11.86
N HIS A 101 -5.94 -0.32 13.03
CA HIS A 101 -5.22 0.78 13.68
C HIS A 101 -3.75 0.43 13.89
N GLY A 102 -3.46 -0.71 14.52
CA GLY A 102 -2.09 -1.14 14.79
C GLY A 102 -1.28 -1.48 13.53
N LEU A 103 -1.96 -1.88 12.46
CA LEU A 103 -1.35 -2.12 11.15
C LEU A 103 -0.89 -0.81 10.51
N VAL A 104 -1.77 0.19 10.45
CA VAL A 104 -1.47 1.52 9.89
C VAL A 104 -0.41 2.23 10.73
N GLU A 105 -0.47 2.10 12.05
CA GLU A 105 0.53 2.67 12.96
C GLU A 105 1.92 2.10 12.68
N MET A 106 2.02 0.77 12.51
CA MET A 106 3.28 0.11 12.18
C MET A 106 3.78 0.52 10.78
N PHE A 107 2.86 0.65 9.81
CA PHE A 107 3.20 1.15 8.48
C PHE A 107 3.82 2.54 8.54
N LYS A 108 3.16 3.47 9.22
CA LYS A 108 3.63 4.85 9.42
C LYS A 108 5.02 4.88 10.04
N GLN A 109 5.22 4.16 11.15
CA GLN A 109 6.52 4.08 11.84
C GLN A 109 7.63 3.56 10.91
N VAL A 110 7.31 2.59 10.07
CA VAL A 110 8.27 2.03 9.11
C VAL A 110 8.58 3.03 8.01
N VAL A 111 7.58 3.71 7.45
CA VAL A 111 7.78 4.76 6.43
C VAL A 111 8.66 5.90 6.99
N GLU A 112 8.38 6.37 8.21
CA GLU A 112 9.18 7.41 8.89
C GLU A 112 10.63 6.98 9.16
N LYS A 113 10.86 5.70 9.47
CA LYS A 113 12.22 5.16 9.64
C LYS A 113 12.99 5.06 8.32
N MET A 114 12.28 4.92 7.20
CA MET A 114 12.87 4.83 5.86
C MET A 114 13.12 6.22 5.25
N SER A 115 12.42 7.27 5.71
CA SER A 115 12.58 8.66 5.24
C SER A 115 13.83 9.38 5.77
N LYS A 116 14.88 8.64 6.16
CA LYS A 116 16.13 9.22 6.69
C LYS A 116 16.90 10.08 5.70
N TYR A 117 16.62 9.94 4.39
CA TYR A 117 17.40 10.56 3.32
C TYR A 117 16.57 11.42 2.35
N GLY A 118 15.29 11.67 2.66
CA GLY A 118 14.40 12.45 1.79
C GLY A 118 12.94 12.31 2.21
N ASP A 119 12.08 13.17 1.64
CA ASP A 119 10.64 13.00 1.82
C ASP A 119 10.19 11.76 1.03
N ILE A 120 9.42 10.89 1.69
CA ILE A 120 8.96 9.65 1.09
C ILE A 120 7.45 9.67 1.09
N THR A 121 6.86 9.46 -0.08
CA THR A 121 5.41 9.45 -0.26
C THR A 121 4.92 8.04 -0.57
N PRO A 122 4.10 7.44 0.30
CA PRO A 122 3.38 6.21 0.00
C PRO A 122 2.45 6.40 -1.22
N LEU A 123 2.61 5.56 -2.24
CA LEU A 123 1.85 5.71 -3.48
C LEU A 123 0.52 4.95 -3.45
N SER A 124 0.59 3.66 -3.15
CA SER A 124 -0.58 2.78 -3.17
C SER A 124 -0.53 1.76 -2.06
N PHE A 125 -1.67 1.54 -1.39
CA PHE A 125 -1.85 0.57 -0.34
C PHE A 125 -2.65 -0.60 -0.91
N ARG A 126 -1.97 -1.48 -1.64
CA ARG A 126 -2.62 -2.60 -2.32
C ARG A 126 -2.86 -3.73 -1.33
N THR A 127 -4.11 -3.86 -0.90
CA THR A 127 -4.57 -4.77 0.15
C THR A 127 -5.17 -6.03 -0.46
N PHE A 128 -4.43 -7.12 -0.41
CA PHE A 128 -4.89 -8.46 -0.72
C PHE A 128 -5.53 -9.09 0.53
N PHE A 129 -6.76 -9.58 0.43
CA PHE A 129 -7.47 -10.12 1.60
C PHE A 129 -8.32 -11.34 1.24
N ARG A 130 -8.37 -12.30 2.18
CA ARG A 130 -9.15 -13.53 2.03
C ARG A 130 -10.64 -13.25 2.26
N THR A 131 -11.45 -13.38 1.22
CA THR A 131 -12.88 -13.02 1.27
C THR A 131 -13.72 -13.93 2.16
N ASN A 132 -13.26 -15.15 2.43
CA ASN A 132 -13.90 -16.08 3.36
C ASN A 132 -13.63 -15.76 4.84
N ILE A 133 -12.72 -14.82 5.13
CA ILE A 133 -12.32 -14.46 6.50
C ILE A 133 -12.67 -12.99 6.80
N VAL A 134 -12.32 -12.07 5.89
CA VAL A 134 -12.51 -10.63 6.09
C VAL A 134 -13.47 -10.08 5.03
N LYS A 135 -14.51 -9.35 5.48
CA LYS A 135 -15.47 -8.68 4.59
C LYS A 135 -14.85 -7.42 4.00
N ARG A 136 -15.12 -7.16 2.71
CA ARG A 136 -14.56 -6.03 1.96
C ARG A 136 -14.90 -4.68 2.59
N GLU A 137 -16.17 -4.38 2.82
CA GLU A 137 -16.59 -3.03 3.23
C GLU A 137 -16.03 -2.62 4.61
N PRO A 138 -16.15 -3.44 5.68
CA PRO A 138 -15.54 -3.10 6.97
C PRO A 138 -14.03 -2.91 6.88
N LEU A 139 -13.34 -3.73 6.07
CA LEU A 139 -11.90 -3.62 5.86
C LEU A 139 -11.54 -2.33 5.12
N LYS A 140 -12.25 -2.00 4.04
CA LYS A 140 -12.03 -0.80 3.24
C LYS A 140 -12.23 0.46 4.08
N THR A 141 -13.40 0.58 4.74
CA THR A 141 -13.73 1.75 5.56
C THR A 141 -12.77 1.89 6.74
N GLY A 142 -12.45 0.78 7.42
CA GLY A 142 -11.49 0.81 8.54
C GLY A 142 -10.10 1.24 8.10
N LEU A 143 -9.55 0.64 7.03
CA LEU A 143 -8.23 1.04 6.52
C LEU A 143 -8.21 2.49 6.06
N GLN A 144 -9.23 2.92 5.32
CA GLN A 144 -9.32 4.29 4.85
C GLN A 144 -9.33 5.28 6.02
N GLY A 145 -10.20 5.05 7.03
CA GLY A 145 -10.27 5.90 8.22
C GLY A 145 -8.93 5.98 8.97
N HIS A 146 -8.29 4.83 9.24
CA HIS A 146 -7.01 4.80 9.96
C HIS A 146 -5.87 5.44 9.15
N LEU A 147 -5.84 5.28 7.82
CA LEU A 147 -4.84 5.92 6.96
C LEU A 147 -5.02 7.44 6.93
N GLU A 148 -6.25 7.93 6.76
CA GLU A 148 -6.57 9.35 6.77
C GLU A 148 -6.28 9.99 8.13
N GLU A 149 -6.66 9.32 9.23
CA GLU A 149 -6.40 9.79 10.60
C GLU A 149 -4.90 9.89 10.90
N GLN A 150 -4.13 8.84 10.60
CA GLN A 150 -2.74 8.75 11.04
C GLN A 150 -1.73 9.40 10.08
N MET A 151 -2.07 9.50 8.78
CA MET A 151 -1.17 9.97 7.72
C MET A 151 -1.67 11.23 6.99
N GLY A 152 -2.94 11.62 7.15
CA GLY A 152 -3.51 12.82 6.55
C GLY A 152 -3.30 12.88 5.04
N GLN A 153 -2.71 13.97 4.56
CA GLN A 153 -2.42 14.18 3.14
C GLN A 153 -1.42 13.19 2.53
N LYS A 154 -0.65 12.47 3.37
CA LYS A 154 0.29 11.42 2.92
C LYS A 154 -0.34 10.02 2.90
N ALA A 155 -1.66 9.92 3.07
CA ALA A 155 -2.36 8.65 2.97
C ALA A 155 -2.23 8.08 1.53
N PRO A 156 -1.72 6.85 1.37
CA PRO A 156 -1.62 6.21 0.06
C PRO A 156 -3.00 5.89 -0.53
N ALA A 157 -3.08 5.80 -1.86
CA ALA A 157 -4.28 5.34 -2.53
C ALA A 157 -4.62 3.89 -2.13
N LEU A 158 -5.80 3.66 -1.55
CA LEU A 158 -6.23 2.34 -1.09
C LEU A 158 -6.77 1.49 -2.25
N ILE A 159 -6.17 0.32 -2.50
CA ILE A 159 -6.61 -0.62 -3.55
C ILE A 159 -6.99 -1.94 -2.90
N MET A 160 -8.25 -2.36 -3.06
CA MET A 160 -8.78 -3.59 -2.47
C MET A 160 -8.72 -4.75 -3.48
N VAL A 161 -8.01 -5.82 -3.14
CA VAL A 161 -7.83 -7.00 -4.00
C VAL A 161 -8.38 -8.24 -3.29
N PRO A 162 -9.62 -8.67 -3.58
CA PRO A 162 -10.19 -9.89 -2.98
C PRO A 162 -9.46 -11.12 -3.52
N VAL A 163 -9.01 -12.03 -2.65
CA VAL A 163 -8.37 -13.28 -3.06
C VAL A 163 -9.01 -14.49 -2.38
N VAL A 164 -8.91 -15.65 -3.05
CA VAL A 164 -9.38 -16.93 -2.52
C VAL A 164 -8.45 -17.41 -1.39
N ASP A 165 -7.14 -17.23 -1.57
CA ASP A 165 -6.14 -17.68 -0.62
C ASP A 165 -4.91 -16.76 -0.58
N LEU A 166 -4.16 -16.85 0.53
CA LEU A 166 -2.86 -16.19 0.71
C LEU A 166 -1.87 -17.21 1.29
N PRO A 167 -0.56 -17.07 1.01
CA PRO A 167 0.43 -18.04 1.50
C PRO A 167 0.44 -18.20 3.03
N GLY A 168 0.40 -19.45 3.48
CA GLY A 168 0.38 -19.80 4.91
C GLY A 168 -0.93 -19.40 5.58
N ASN A 169 -0.87 -18.95 6.84
CA ASN A 169 -2.05 -18.54 7.60
C ASN A 169 -2.34 -17.03 7.49
N LYS A 170 -1.87 -16.40 6.41
CA LYS A 170 -2.09 -14.98 6.16
C LYS A 170 -3.55 -14.75 5.80
N ILE A 171 -4.13 -13.70 6.36
CA ILE A 171 -5.51 -13.28 6.08
C ILE A 171 -5.55 -11.95 5.34
N ILE A 172 -4.52 -11.11 5.52
CA ILE A 172 -4.28 -9.88 4.77
C ILE A 172 -2.80 -9.83 4.38
N HIS A 173 -2.54 -9.39 3.16
CA HIS A 173 -1.22 -9.00 2.70
C HIS A 173 -1.32 -7.63 2.01
N ILE A 174 -0.43 -6.72 2.33
CA ILE A 174 -0.38 -5.40 1.73
C ILE A 174 0.98 -5.18 1.10
N ALA A 175 0.99 -4.59 -0.09
CA ALA A 175 2.18 -4.07 -0.73
C ALA A 175 2.01 -2.57 -0.98
N CYS A 176 3.03 -1.81 -0.61
CA CYS A 176 3.06 -0.36 -0.80
C CYS A 176 4.40 0.08 -1.39
N TRP A 177 4.34 0.72 -2.55
CA TRP A 177 5.48 1.40 -3.16
C TRP A 177 5.61 2.80 -2.60
N LEU A 178 6.85 3.22 -2.35
CA LEU A 178 7.14 4.56 -1.90
C LEU A 178 7.94 5.31 -2.98
N SER A 179 7.54 6.56 -3.27
CA SER A 179 8.34 7.48 -4.09
C SER A 179 9.21 8.37 -3.20
N GLN A 180 10.36 8.77 -3.73
CA GLN A 180 11.29 9.75 -3.16
C GLN A 180 11.27 11.03 -3.98
#